data_AF-A0A2N9WQU2-F1
#
_entry.id   AF-A0A2N9WQU2-F1
#
_cell.length_a   1.000
_cell.length_b   1.000
_cell.length_c   1.000
_cell.angle_alpha   90.00
_cell.angle_beta   90.00
_cell.angle_gamma   90.00
#
_symmetry.space_group_name_H-M   'P 1'
#
loop_
_entity.id
_entity.type
_entity.pdbx_description
1 polymer ?
#
loop_
_entity_poly.entity_id
_entity_poly.type
_entity_poly.pdbx_seq_one_letter_code
_entity_poly.pdbx_strand_id
1 'polypeptide(L)'
;MDNKPEGISVILGFICYIGSVIFVCLSLYKLFVYKNSEIESLSRNAYVGGDAYNYIINGTHGITYAVLAVLLTLWGSALMGSAKK
;
A
#
# COMPACT_ATOMS: atom_id res chain seq x y z
N MET A 1 -23.11 3.86 32.84
CA MET A 1 -21.72 4.17 32.48
C MET A 1 -21.55 3.81 31.03
N ASP A 2 -21.69 4.81 30.17
CA ASP A 2 -21.48 4.69 28.72
C ASP A 2 -19.97 4.58 28.49
N ASN A 3 -19.48 3.35 28.31
CA ASN A 3 -18.11 3.13 27.86
C ASN A 3 -18.06 3.51 26.37
N LYS A 4 -17.88 4.80 26.08
CA LYS A 4 -17.57 5.24 24.73
C LYS A 4 -16.41 4.39 24.20
N PRO A 5 -16.48 3.82 23.00
CA PRO A 5 -15.41 2.99 22.44
C PRO A 5 -14.24 3.83 21.91
N GLU A 6 -13.86 4.87 22.65
CA GLU A 6 -12.81 5.83 22.29
C GLU A 6 -11.43 5.17 22.27
N GLY A 7 -11.13 4.30 23.24
CA GLY A 7 -9.90 3.50 23.22
C GLY A 7 -9.81 2.55 22.01
N ILE A 8 -10.91 1.86 21.69
CA ILE A 8 -10.94 0.89 20.57
C ILE A 8 -10.77 1.61 19.23
N SER A 9 -11.46 2.74 19.04
CA SER A 9 -11.39 3.52 17.80
C SER A 9 -9.99 4.08 17.56
N VAL A 10 -9.31 4.54 18.62
CA VAL A 10 -7.90 5.00 18.55
C VAL A 10 -6.97 3.85 18.16
N ILE A 11 -7.10 2.68 18.81
CA ILE A 11 -6.29 1.50 18.52
C ILE A 11 -6.46 1.06 17.06
N LEU A 12 -7.71 0.94 16.58
CA LEU A 12 -8.01 0.59 15.20
C LEU A 12 -7.45 1.63 14.22
N GLY A 13 -7.53 2.92 14.57
CA GLY A 13 -6.95 4.00 13.77
C GLY A 13 -5.45 3.86 13.58
N PHE A 14 -4.71 3.54 14.64
CA PHE A 14 -3.27 3.27 14.55
C PHE A 14 -2.96 2.01 13.72
N ILE A 15 -3.74 0.94 13.85
CA ILE A 15 -3.60 -0.26 13.02
C ILE A 15 -3.77 0.09 11.54
N CYS A 16 -4.77 0.91 11.20
CA CYS A 16 -4.96 1.39 9.82
C CYS A 16 -3.75 2.18 9.30
N TYR A 17 -3.17 3.07 10.11
CA TYR A 17 -1.98 3.82 9.70
C TYR A 17 -0.76 2.94 9.48
N ILE A 18 -0.52 1.95 10.36
CA ILE A 18 0.56 0.97 10.19
C ILE A 18 0.34 0.17 8.90
N GLY A 19 -0.89 -0.31 8.67
CA GLY A 19 -1.27 -0.99 7.44
C GLY A 19 -1.02 -0.13 6.19
N SER A 20 -1.37 1.16 6.25
CA SER A 20 -1.13 2.10 5.15
C SER A 20 0.35 2.21 4.79
N VAL A 21 1.24 2.38 5.77
CA VAL A 21 2.69 2.43 5.53
C VAL A 21 3.19 1.14 4.88
N ILE A 22 2.72 -0.03 5.34
CA ILE A 22 3.08 -1.32 4.73
C ILE A 22 2.67 -1.35 3.25
N PHE A 23 1.45 -0.92 2.92
CA PHE A 23 0.97 -0.92 1.54
C PHE A 23 1.67 0.12 0.66
N VAL A 24 2.07 1.28 1.19
CA VAL A 24 2.96 2.21 0.48
C VAL A 24 4.27 1.52 0.13
N CYS A 25 4.92 0.85 1.10
CA CYS A 25 6.17 0.13 0.85
C CYS A 25 5.99 -0.97 -0.22
N LEU A 26 4.91 -1.74 -0.17
CA LEU A 26 4.60 -2.78 -1.17
C LEU A 26 4.34 -2.19 -2.58
N SER A 27 3.63 -1.06 -2.64
CA SER A 27 3.39 -0.34 -3.89
C SER A 27 4.70 0.10 -4.54
N LEU A 28 5.55 0.79 -3.77
CA LEU A 28 6.87 1.24 -4.24
C LEU A 28 7.76 0.05 -4.60
N TYR A 29 7.74 -1.03 -3.82
CA TYR A 29 8.51 -2.24 -4.11
C TYR A 29 8.15 -2.82 -5.48
N LYS A 30 6.85 -2.91 -5.81
CA LYS A 30 6.39 -3.40 -7.12
C LYS A 30 6.81 -2.51 -8.27
N LEU A 31 6.95 -1.21 -8.05
CA LEU A 31 7.37 -0.26 -9.08
C LEU A 31 8.89 -0.18 -9.27
N PHE A 32 9.67 -0.32 -8.19
CA PHE A 32 11.10 -0.02 -8.19
C PHE A 32 12.03 -1.22 -8.05
N VAL A 33 11.52 -2.37 -7.62
CA VAL A 33 12.30 -3.59 -7.38
C VAL A 33 11.83 -4.69 -8.32
N TYR A 34 11.90 -4.40 -9.61
CA TYR A 34 11.71 -5.43 -10.62
C TYR A 34 13.04 -5.94 -11.15
N LYS A 35 13.12 -7.26 -11.34
CA LYS A 35 14.25 -7.92 -11.99
C LYS A 35 13.79 -8.61 -13.27
N ASN A 36 14.37 -8.21 -14.39
CA ASN A 36 14.18 -8.88 -15.67
C ASN A 36 15.12 -10.12 -15.72
N SER A 37 14.56 -11.29 -16.05
CA SER A 37 15.30 -12.56 -16.10
C SER A 37 15.84 -12.92 -17.48
N GLU A 38 15.45 -12.19 -18.53
CA GLU A 38 15.82 -12.49 -19.92
C GLU A 38 17.08 -11.77 -20.38
N ILE A 39 17.39 -10.60 -19.80
CA ILE A 39 18.55 -9.79 -20.18
C ILE A 39 19.34 -9.43 -18.92
N GLU A 40 20.42 -10.16 -18.65
CA GLU A 40 21.28 -9.94 -17.47
C GLU A 40 21.90 -8.53 -17.43
N SER A 41 22.18 -7.93 -18.59
CA SER A 41 22.80 -6.60 -18.69
C SER A 41 21.83 -5.44 -18.38
N LEU A 42 20.51 -5.65 -18.49
CA LEU A 42 19.45 -4.70 -18.14
C LEU A 42 18.56 -5.29 -17.04
N SER A 43 19.19 -5.80 -15.98
CA SER A 43 18.49 -6.61 -14.98
C SER A 43 17.51 -5.86 -14.08
N ARG A 44 17.43 -4.52 -14.09
CA ARG A 44 16.58 -3.75 -13.16
C ARG A 44 15.65 -2.76 -13.86
N ASN A 45 14.35 -2.90 -13.61
CA ASN A 45 13.28 -2.06 -14.19
C ASN A 45 13.37 -1.91 -15.73
N ALA A 46 13.94 -2.90 -16.42
CA ALA A 46 13.94 -2.95 -17.87
C ALA A 46 12.79 -3.83 -18.33
N TYR A 47 11.87 -3.23 -19.08
CA TYR A 47 10.68 -3.91 -19.58
C TYR A 47 10.70 -3.80 -21.09
N VAL A 48 11.25 -4.81 -21.74
CA VAL A 48 11.43 -4.87 -23.19
C VAL A 48 10.92 -6.20 -23.73
N GLY A 49 10.40 -6.20 -24.96
CA GLY A 49 9.89 -7.41 -25.61
C GLY A 49 8.74 -8.06 -24.83
N GLY A 50 8.83 -9.38 -24.62
CA GLY A 50 7.83 -10.19 -23.90
C GLY A 50 7.65 -9.79 -22.44
N ASP A 51 8.62 -9.09 -21.86
CA ASP A 51 8.62 -8.67 -20.46
C ASP A 51 7.74 -7.43 -20.17
N ALA A 52 7.28 -6.73 -21.22
CA ALA A 52 6.34 -5.62 -21.09
C ALA A 52 5.02 -6.03 -20.39
N TYR A 53 4.64 -7.30 -20.47
CA TYR A 53 3.49 -7.82 -19.73
C TYR A 53 3.71 -7.80 -18.21
N ASN A 54 4.92 -8.15 -17.76
CA ASN A 54 5.29 -8.12 -16.34
C ASN A 54 5.30 -6.69 -15.79
N TYR A 55 5.62 -5.69 -16.62
CA TYR A 55 5.45 -4.27 -16.26
C TYR A 55 4.00 -3.93 -15.91
N ILE A 56 3.06 -4.28 -16.78
CA ILE A 56 1.65 -3.95 -16.60
C ILE A 56 1.09 -4.62 -15.34
N ILE A 57 1.47 -5.88 -15.09
CA ILE A 57 1.10 -6.61 -13.88
C ILE A 57 1.67 -5.93 -12.64
N ASN A 58 2.96 -5.62 -12.61
CA ASN A 58 3.57 -4.96 -11.46
C ASN A 58 3.00 -3.55 -11.23
N GLY A 59 2.72 -2.81 -12.31
CA GLY A 59 2.02 -1.53 -12.26
C GLY A 59 0.62 -1.67 -11.65
N THR A 60 -0.14 -2.69 -12.07
CA THR A 60 -1.47 -2.98 -11.53
C THR A 60 -1.41 -3.30 -10.03
N HIS A 61 -0.52 -4.20 -9.62
CA HIS A 61 -0.30 -4.49 -8.19
C HIS A 61 0.14 -3.23 -7.43
N GLY A 62 1.04 -2.43 -8.00
CA GLY A 62 1.51 -1.17 -7.43
C GLY A 62 0.36 -0.21 -7.15
N ILE A 63 -0.54 -0.02 -8.13
CA ILE A 63 -1.73 0.82 -7.99
C ILE A 63 -2.69 0.25 -6.95
N THR A 64 -2.95 -1.07 -6.96
CA THR A 64 -3.82 -1.70 -5.95
C THR A 64 -3.32 -1.44 -4.53
N TYR A 65 -2.02 -1.61 -4.29
CA TYR A 65 -1.44 -1.33 -2.98
C TYR A 65 -1.48 0.17 -2.63
N ALA A 66 -1.25 1.07 -3.59
CA ALA A 66 -1.38 2.51 -3.36
C ALA A 66 -2.80 2.91 -2.96
N VAL A 67 -3.82 2.35 -3.63
CA VAL A 67 -5.23 2.60 -3.30
C VAL A 67 -5.56 2.06 -1.90
N LEU A 68 -5.12 0.85 -1.55
CA LEU A 68 -5.30 0.30 -0.20
C LEU A 68 -4.65 1.17 0.88
N ALA A 69 -3.45 1.71 0.63
CA ALA A 69 -2.81 2.64 1.54
C ALA A 69 -3.66 3.91 1.77
N VAL A 70 -4.16 4.53 0.69
CA VAL A 70 -5.03 5.71 0.79
C VAL A 70 -6.30 5.40 1.58
N LEU A 71 -6.98 4.29 1.27
CA LEU A 71 -8.21 3.89 1.96
C LEU A 71 -7.98 3.67 3.46
N LEU A 72 -6.88 3.00 3.83
CA LEU A 72 -6.52 2.80 5.23
C LEU A 72 -6.18 4.11 5.93
N THR A 73 -5.49 5.05 5.28
CA THR A 73 -5.24 6.38 5.85
C THR A 73 -6.55 7.14 6.11
N LEU A 74 -7.50 7.09 5.16
CA LEU A 74 -8.80 7.75 5.30
C LEU A 74 -9.63 7.12 6.43
N TRP A 75 -9.67 5.79 6.51
CA TRP A 75 -10.35 5.09 7.60
C TRP A 75 -9.69 5.34 8.96
N GLY A 76 -8.37 5.32 9.04
CA GLY A 76 -7.65 5.68 10.27
C GLY A 76 -7.98 7.10 10.75
N SER A 77 -8.07 8.04 9.80
CA SER A 77 -8.46 9.43 10.09
C SER A 77 -9.91 9.54 10.58
N ALA A 78 -10.84 8.80 9.95
CA ALA A 78 -12.25 8.78 10.34
C ALA A 78 -12.47 8.16 11.73
N LEU A 79 -11.76 7.07 12.05
CA LEU A 79 -11.79 6.43 13.37
C LEU A 79 -11.23 7.34 14.46
N MET A 80 -10.12 8.02 14.19
CA MET A 80 -9.50 8.97 15.11
C MET A 80 -10.38 10.22 15.34
N GLY A 81 -11.06 10.70 14.30
CA GLY A 81 -12.02 11.81 14.39
C GLY A 81 -13.28 11.44 15.19
N SER A 82 -13.74 10.20 15.09
CA SER A 82 -14.89 9.69 15.84
C SER A 82 -14.61 9.54 17.34
N ALA A 83 -13.36 9.27 17.73
CA ALA A 83 -12.94 9.15 19.13
C ALA A 83 -12.89 10.49 19.89
N LYS A 84 -12.94 11.62 19.19
CA LYS A 84 -12.89 12.98 19.79
C LYS A 84 -14.27 13.61 20.02
N LYS A 85 -15.34 12.98 19.51
CA LYS A 85 -16.74 13.41 19.71
C LYS A 85 -17.34 12.73 20.92
#